data_AF-A0A938H995-F1
#
_entry.id   AF-A0A938H995-F1
#
_cell.length_a   1.000
_cell.length_b   1.000
_cell.length_c   1.000
_cell.angle_alpha   90.00
_cell.angle_beta   90.00
_cell.angle_gamma   90.00
#
_symmetry.space_group_name_H-M   'P 1'
#
loop_
_entity.id
_entity.type
_entity.pdbx_description
1 polymer ?
#
loop_
_entity_poly.entity_id
_entity_poly.type
_entity_poly.pdbx_seq_one_letter_code
_entity_poly.pdbx_strand_id
1 'polypeptide(L)' 'MPYPEFMVAPMRRELTDLGFEELKTPEDVQSFVNRKDDLALVVVNSVCGCAASNARPGVRKALEHPQAPSAK' A
#
# COMPACT_ATOMS: atom_id res chain seq x y z
N MET A 1 22.10 -2.00 -1.03
CA MET A 1 21.97 -0.69 -1.72
C MET A 1 20.49 -0.52 -2.05
N PRO A 2 19.81 0.53 -1.55
CA PRO A 2 18.41 0.75 -1.89
C PRO A 2 18.28 1.04 -3.40
N TYR A 3 17.16 0.61 -3.99
CA TYR A 3 16.85 0.97 -5.37
C TYR A 3 16.73 2.50 -5.51
N PRO A 4 17.12 3.08 -6.66
CA PRO A 4 16.99 4.51 -6.89
C PRO A 4 15.55 5.00 -6.76
N GLU A 5 15.36 6.20 -6.22
CA GLU A 5 14.04 6.74 -5.91
C GLU A 5 13.14 6.86 -7.15
N PHE A 6 13.69 7.26 -8.29
CA PHE A 6 12.92 7.37 -9.54
C PHE A 6 12.38 6.01 -10.02
N MET A 7 12.98 4.90 -9.60
CA MET A 7 12.56 3.55 -9.97
C MET A 7 11.42 3.06 -9.07
N VAL A 8 11.47 3.39 -7.77
CA VAL A 8 10.47 2.92 -6.80
C VAL A 8 9.28 3.87 -6.66
N ALA A 9 9.44 5.16 -6.95
CA ALA A 9 8.36 6.14 -6.87
C ALA A 9 7.12 5.77 -7.70
N PRO A 10 7.23 5.29 -8.96
CA PRO A 10 6.06 4.82 -9.72
C PRO A 10 5.34 3.64 -9.04
N MET A 11 6.10 2.72 -8.46
CA MET A 11 5.56 1.53 -7.78
C MET A 11 4.77 1.87 -6.51
N ARG A 12 5.16 2.94 -5.81
CA ARG A 12 4.42 3.45 -4.66
C ARG A 12 3.19 4.25 -5.11
N ARG A 13 3.32 5.07 -6.18
CA ARG A 13 2.20 5.80 -6.78
C ARG A 13 1.04 4.90 -7.18
N GLU A 14 1.32 3.71 -7.72
CA GLU A 14 0.28 2.74 -8.05
C GLU A 14 -0.67 2.40 -6.87
N LEU A 15 -0.19 2.52 -5.63
CA LEU A 15 -0.97 2.33 -4.41
C LEU A 15 -1.49 3.66 -3.85
N THR A 16 -0.69 4.72 -3.82
CA THR A 16 -1.16 6.03 -3.29
C THR A 16 -2.29 6.62 -4.14
N ASP A 17 -2.28 6.38 -5.45
CA ASP A 17 -3.37 6.78 -6.36
C ASP A 17 -4.69 6.04 -6.06
N LEU A 18 -4.62 4.92 -5.32
CA LEU A 18 -5.77 4.17 -4.80
C LEU A 18 -6.17 4.61 -3.38
N GLY A 19 -5.49 5.63 -2.84
CA GLY A 19 -5.74 6.18 -1.51
C GLY A 19 -4.97 5.53 -0.37
N PHE A 20 -3.94 4.72 -0.65
CA PHE A 20 -3.07 4.16 0.40
C PHE A 20 -2.17 5.22 1.02
N GLU A 21 -1.99 5.15 2.35
CA GLU A 21 -1.00 5.95 3.09
C GLU A 21 0.39 5.29 3.06
N GLU A 22 1.43 6.04 2.67
CA GLU A 22 2.81 5.56 2.72
C GLU A 22 3.38 5.65 4.14
N LEU A 23 3.56 4.49 4.79
CA LEU A 23 4.21 4.40 6.11
C LEU A 23 5.72 4.16 5.91
N LYS A 24 6.53 5.20 6.07
CA LYS A 24 7.96 5.17 5.71
C LYS A 24 8.89 5.00 6.90
N THR A 25 8.39 5.27 8.10
CA THR A 25 9.13 5.15 9.36
C THR A 25 8.45 4.17 10.31
N PRO A 26 9.19 3.57 11.26
CA PRO A 26 8.59 2.78 12.33
C PRO A 26 7.53 3.56 13.13
N GLU A 27 7.75 4.86 13.32
CA GLU A 27 6.83 5.75 14.01
C GLU A 27 5.52 5.90 13.24
N ASP A 28 5.56 6.08 11.92
CA ASP A 28 4.36 6.13 11.07
C ASP A 28 3.54 4.84 11.19
N VAL A 29 4.24 3.68 11.17
CA VAL A 29 3.61 2.37 11.33
C VAL A 29 2.96 2.23 12.69
N GLN A 30 3.66 2.62 13.76
CA GLN A 30 3.14 2.57 15.11
C GLN A 30 1.92 3.49 15.26
N SER A 31 1.98 4.70 14.72
CA SER A 31 0.84 5.64 14.72
C SER A 31 -0.35 5.08 13.96
N PHE A 32 -0.14 4.47 12.79
CA PHE A 32 -1.21 3.85 12.00
C PHE A 32 -1.86 2.67 12.74
N VAL A 33 -1.07 1.75 13.28
CA VAL A 33 -1.58 0.55 13.98
C VAL A 33 -2.36 0.90 15.26
N ASN A 34 -2.03 2.02 15.90
CA ASN A 34 -2.76 2.48 17.10
C ASN A 34 -4.03 3.28 16.79
N ARG A 35 -4.35 3.53 15.52
CA ARG A 35 -5.64 4.13 15.15
C ARG A 35 -6.76 3.18 15.52
N LYS A 36 -7.91 3.74 15.92
CA LYS A 36 -9.11 2.97 16.24
C LYS A 36 -9.95 2.73 14.99
N ASP A 37 -9.35 2.11 13.98
CA ASP A 37 -10.04 1.72 12.75
C ASP A 37 -10.65 0.32 12.94
N ASP A 38 -11.87 0.09 12.45
CA ASP A 38 -12.54 -1.21 12.56
C ASP A 38 -11.86 -2.29 11.70
N LEU A 39 -11.30 -1.89 10.55
CA LEU A 39 -10.60 -2.77 9.61
C LEU A 39 -9.64 -1.98 8.74
N ALA A 40 -8.39 -2.42 8.66
CA ALA A 40 -7.36 -1.82 7.82
C ALA A 40 -6.82 -2.81 6.77
N LEU A 41 -6.57 -2.31 5.56
CA LEU A 41 -5.87 -3.04 4.51
C LEU A 41 -4.42 -2.57 4.43
N VAL A 42 -3.47 -3.42 4.80
CA VAL A 42 -2.04 -3.12 4.73
C VAL A 42 -1.40 -3.87 3.57
N VAL A 43 -0.72 -3.15 2.68
CA VAL A 43 -0.01 -3.73 1.54
C VAL A 43 1.49 -3.60 1.73
N VAL A 44 2.16 -4.74 1.95
CA VAL A 44 3.62 -4.81 1.92
C VAL A 44 4.08 -4.81 0.46
N ASN A 45 4.41 -3.62 -0.05
CA ASN A 45 4.83 -3.47 -1.44
C ASN A 45 6.26 -3.98 -1.65
N SER A 46 6.59 -4.34 -2.90
CA SER A 46 7.95 -4.73 -3.29
C SER A 46 8.23 -4.40 -4.76
N VAL A 47 9.50 -4.48 -5.13
CA VAL A 47 9.96 -4.30 -6.52
C VAL A 47 9.83 -5.58 -7.37
N CYS A 48 9.44 -6.69 -6.75
CA CYS A 48 9.38 -8.00 -7.41
C CYS A 48 8.28 -8.03 -8.48
N GLY A 49 8.50 -8.79 -9.55
CA GLY A 49 7.53 -8.92 -10.64
C GLY A 49 6.14 -9.40 -10.18
N CYS A 50 6.06 -10.23 -9.14
CA CYS A 50 4.78 -10.66 -8.56
C CYS A 50 3.98 -9.51 -7.93
N ALA A 51 4.64 -8.48 -7.40
CA ALA A 51 3.95 -7.30 -6.90
C ALA A 51 3.33 -6.51 -8.05
N ALA A 52 4.06 -6.38 -9.16
CA ALA A 52 3.59 -5.69 -10.35
C ALA A 52 2.47 -6.44 -11.08
N SER A 53 2.59 -7.76 -11.28
CA SER A 53 1.62 -8.53 -12.06
C SER A 53 0.40 -8.96 -11.25
N ASN A 54 0.55 -9.15 -9.93
CA ASN A 54 -0.48 -9.79 -9.11
C ASN A 54 -0.91 -8.90 -7.94
N ALA A 55 0.01 -8.50 -7.05
CA ALA A 55 -0.39 -7.88 -5.79
C ALA A 55 -1.05 -6.50 -6.00
N ARG A 56 -0.38 -5.57 -6.70
CA ARG A 56 -0.92 -4.21 -6.92
C ARG A 56 -2.20 -4.23 -7.79
N PRO A 57 -2.28 -5.01 -8.89
CA PRO A 57 -3.53 -5.17 -9.63
C PRO A 57 -4.64 -5.85 -8.81
N GLY A 58 -4.30 -6.86 -8.00
CA GLY A 58 -5.25 -7.57 -7.15
C GLY A 58 -5.85 -6.68 -6.08
N VAL A 59 -5.03 -5.84 -5.43
CA VAL A 59 -5.48 -4.83 -4.47
C VAL A 59 -6.42 -3.83 -5.12
N ARG A 60 -6.06 -3.30 -6.30
CA ARG A 60 -6.93 -2.39 -7.07
C ARG A 60 -8.32 -2.99 -7.28
N LYS A 61 -8.37 -4.24 -7.75
CA LYS A 61 -9.63 -4.96 -7.97
C LYS A 61 -10.39 -5.23 -6.67
N ALA A 62 -9.68 -5.55 -5.57
CA ALA A 62 -10.30 -5.78 -4.28
C ALA A 62 -10.99 -4.52 -3.73
N LEU A 63 -10.44 -3.33 -4.01
CA LEU A 63 -11.02 -2.05 -3.59
C LEU A 63 -12.31 -1.68 -4.34
N GLU A 64 -12.63 -2.35 -5.45
CA GLU A 64 -13.91 -2.20 -6.14
C GLU A 64 -15.06 -2.91 -5.40
N HIS A 65 -14.74 -3.75 -4.39
CA HIS A 65 -15.73 -4.46 -3.61
C HIS A 65 -16.49 -3.51 -2.66
N PRO A 66 -17.83 -3.64 -2.50
CA PRO A 66 -18.61 -2.74 -1.63
C PRO A 66 -18.19 -2.74 -0.15
N GLN A 67 -17.56 -3.82 0.30
CA GLN A 67 -17.07 -3.99 1.69
C GLN A 67 -15.56 -3.77 1.79
N ALA A 68 -14.96 -3.04 0.86
CA ALA A 68 -13.53 -2.73 0.90
C ALA A 68 -13.19 -1.89 2.15
N PRO A 69 -12.04 -2.15 2.81
CA PRO A 69 -11.61 -1.36 3.96
C PRO A 69 -11.43 0.13 3.62
N SER A 70 -11.85 0.98 4.56
CA SER A 70 -11.70 2.44 4.48
C SER A 70 -10.28 2.88 4.85
N ALA A 71 -9.69 2.27 5.88
CA ALA A 71 -8.30 2.51 6.28
C ALA A 71 -7.34 1.71 5.39
N LYS A 72 -6.50 2.40 4.64
CA LYS A 72 -5.52 1.85 3.70
C LYS A 72 -4.41 2.87 3.46
#